data_AF-Q2EPW2-F1
#
_entry.id   AF-Q2EPW2-F1
#
_cell.length_a   1.000
_cell.length_b   1.000
_cell.length_c   1.000
_cell.angle_alpha   90.00
_cell.angle_beta   90.00
_cell.angle_gamma   90.00
#
_symmetry.space_group_name_H-M   'P 1'
#
loop_
_entity.id
_entity.type
_entity.pdbx_description
1 polymer ?
#
loop_
_entity_poly.entity_id
_entity_poly.type
_entity_poly.pdbx_seq_one_letter_code
_entity_poly.pdbx_strand_id
1 'polypeptide(L)' 'QITTKELGTVMRSLGQNPSESELQDMINE' A
#
# COMPACT_ATOMS: atom_id res chain seq x y z
N GLN A 1 -11.93 -3.79 5.84
CA GLN A 1 -11.00 -4.07 4.73
C GLN A 1 -10.18 -2.82 4.51
N ILE A 2 -8.86 -2.95 4.41
CA ILE A 2 -7.97 -1.84 4.04
C ILE A 2 -7.90 -1.79 2.51
N THR A 3 -8.00 -0.61 1.91
CA THR A 3 -7.82 -0.42 0.46
C THR A 3 -6.35 -0.19 0.10
N THR A 4 -5.95 -0.50 -1.14
CA THR A 4 -4.61 -0.19 -1.68
C THR A 4 -4.30 1.30 -1.58
N LYS A 5 -5.31 2.17 -1.69
CA LYS A 5 -5.19 3.62 -1.53
C LYS A 5 -4.84 4.05 -0.10
N GLU A 6 -5.51 3.48 0.90
CA GLU A 6 -5.23 3.76 2.31
C GLU A 6 -3.84 3.25 2.69
N LEU A 7 -3.51 2.02 2.28
CA LEU A 7 -2.18 1.44 2.51
C LEU A 7 -1.08 2.26 1.83
N GLY A 8 -1.29 2.66 0.58
CA GLY A 8 -0.36 3.51 -0.16
C GLY A 8 -0.14 4.89 0.49
N THR A 9 -1.18 5.46 1.11
CA THR A 9 -1.06 6.72 1.87
C THR A 9 -0.15 6.54 3.07
N VAL A 10 -0.34 5.46 3.84
CA VAL A 10 0.51 5.14 5.00
C VAL A 10 1.96 4.89 4.54
N MET A 11 2.17 4.06 3.53
CA MET A 11 3.52 3.74 3.03
C MET A 11 4.28 4.99 2.58
N ARG A 12 3.62 5.89 1.83
CA ARG A 12 4.22 7.17 1.41
C ARG A 12 4.49 8.12 2.57
N SER A 13 3.65 8.13 3.59
CA SER A 13 3.91 8.89 4.82
C SER A 13 5.15 8.40 5.59
N LEU A 14 5.48 7.10 5.43
CA LEU A 14 6.67 6.47 5.99
C LEU A 14 7.90 6.60 5.07
N GLY A 15 7.80 7.35 3.96
CA GLY A 15 8.89 7.56 3.00
C GLY A 15 9.10 6.40 2.02
N GLN A 16 8.22 5.40 2.02
CA GLN A 16 8.23 4.32 1.03
C GLN A 16 7.48 4.74 -0.24
N ASN A 17 7.79 4.13 -1.37
CA ASN A 17 7.12 4.45 -2.63
C ASN A 17 6.71 3.17 -3.38
N PRO A 18 5.84 2.32 -2.78
CA PRO A 18 5.45 1.06 -3.38
C PRO A 18 4.61 1.28 -4.64
N SER A 19 4.74 0.34 -5.56
CA SER A 19 3.88 0.18 -6.73
C SER A 19 2.49 -0.33 -6.34
N GLU A 20 1.54 -0.18 -7.25
CA GLU A 20 0.17 -0.65 -7.01
C GLU A 20 0.08 -2.17 -6.88
N SER A 21 0.93 -2.92 -7.61
CA SER A 21 1.01 -4.37 -7.49
C SER A 21 1.55 -4.81 -6.12
N GLU A 22 2.60 -4.16 -5.60
CA GLU A 22 3.12 -4.47 -4.26
C GLU A 22 2.06 -4.19 -3.17
N LEU A 23 1.32 -3.08 -3.29
CA LEU A 23 0.23 -2.76 -2.37
C LEU A 23 -0.91 -3.78 -2.45
N GLN A 24 -1.19 -4.29 -3.66
CA GLN A 24 -2.22 -5.31 -3.87
C GLN A 24 -1.79 -6.64 -3.27
N ASP A 25 -0.51 -7.02 -3.42
CA ASP A 25 0.05 -8.22 -2.82
C ASP A 25 -0.04 -8.18 -1.30
N MET A 26 0.32 -7.05 -0.66
CA MET A 26 0.24 -6.87 0.80
C MET A 26 -1.19 -6.97 1.37
N ILE A 27 -2.22 -6.67 0.57
CA ILE A 27 -3.62 -6.76 1.00
C ILE A 27 -4.20 -8.16 0.76
N ASN A 28 -3.58 -8.93 -0.13
CA ASN A 28 -4.01 -10.28 -0.48
C ASN A 28 -3.41 -11.36 0.44
N GLU A 29 -2.46 -11.00 1.32
CA GLU A 29 -1.94 -11.83 2.43
C GLU A 29 -2.78 -11.69 3.71
#